data_AF-A0A6A4S807-F1
#
_entry.id   AF-A0A6A4S807-F1
#
_cell.length_a   1.000
_cell.length_b   1.000
_cell.length_c   1.000
_cell.angle_alpha   90.00
_cell.angle_beta   90.00
_cell.angle_gamma   90.00
#
_symmetry.space_group_name_H-M   'P 1'
#
loop_
_entity.id
_entity.type
_entity.pdbx_description
1 polymer ?
#
loop_
_entity_poly.entity_id
_entity_poly.type
_entity_poly.pdbx_seq_one_letter_code
_entity_poly.pdbx_strand_id
1 'polypeptide(L)'
;MMGKHQQHVTLNAPLSISLRPSLVTHGDGRSLRGNTGLRPAVTRELLLVLQPPVQSRTSAHVLRCIVSSDRWQVKENRMNQSQETGEGEEQVTGLVCQEEDLRDGQMKEVTVGDQTVLLVRALGQYSAVGSRCSHYNAPLIKGTLVGDRVRCPFHGACFNVTTGDIEEYPGLDSLPSYKFLNQTRRVKEMCSLAPDIKHTILLIGGGPASLVCAETLRQNCYQGRIIIVTKDTLPPFDKPKLSKAMNLDSSSILLRTGDFYQQYGIEVWTHKEVVSVNPADKVVKLSDGILQQYDQLLISTGCRARPLSCPGCGLQGVKLLQNHDDAKEIHNSCLGRKAVVIGASFIGMEVASFLSDKAASVAMVGTSRFPYERSLGPEIGKMTMQMLEEQNVKFHMNDEITEIRGENGKVKEVVLKSGTVLEADVVIAGIGVIPNSDFLAGSEVELDSRKAVIVDKFMRTNVTDVFSAGDVTSFPLAIRGDQRVNVGHWQMSLAQGRVAALNMLKKPTKIESVPFFWTVLLGKSIRYTGYGEGYTEIIFKGKVDERKFLAFYIKDEVVVAAASMMFDPAVARLAELMATGQIFKKAQAQADDLSWLQM
;
A
#
# COMPACT_ATOMS: atom_id res chain seq x y z
N MET A 1 -25.32 -26.42 50.86
CA MET A 1 -25.90 -27.37 49.88
C MET A 1 -25.81 -26.70 48.51
N MET A 2 -24.72 -26.87 47.75
CA MET A 2 -24.35 -27.99 46.86
C MET A 2 -25.23 -28.16 45.61
N GLY A 3 -24.58 -28.15 44.44
CA GLY A 3 -25.07 -28.49 43.09
C GLY A 3 -24.92 -27.31 42.11
N LYS A 4 -23.81 -27.01 41.43
CA LYS A 4 -22.94 -27.75 40.49
C LYS A 4 -23.66 -28.34 39.25
N HIS A 5 -23.57 -27.62 38.13
CA HIS A 5 -23.31 -28.21 36.81
C HIS A 5 -22.40 -27.28 35.99
N GLN A 6 -21.14 -27.71 35.81
CA GLN A 6 -20.16 -27.20 34.86
C GLN A 6 -20.35 -27.94 33.53
N GLN A 7 -20.34 -27.22 32.41
CA GLN A 7 -20.01 -27.79 31.09
C GLN A 7 -18.63 -27.27 30.65
N HIS A 8 -17.79 -28.23 30.27
CA HIS A 8 -16.39 -28.06 29.88
C HIS A 8 -16.28 -27.39 28.51
N VAL A 9 -15.44 -26.34 28.42
CA VAL A 9 -14.85 -25.86 27.18
C VAL A 9 -13.37 -26.19 27.23
N THR A 10 -12.92 -27.08 26.35
CA THR A 10 -11.53 -27.53 26.24
C THR A 10 -10.74 -26.48 25.48
N LEU A 11 -9.87 -25.74 26.18
CA LEU A 11 -8.85 -24.87 25.60
C LEU A 11 -7.64 -25.73 25.22
N ASN A 12 -7.39 -25.91 23.92
CA ASN A 12 -6.13 -26.47 23.44
C ASN A 12 -5.01 -25.44 23.64
N ALA A 13 -4.15 -25.68 24.63
CA ALA A 13 -2.92 -24.95 24.85
C ALA A 13 -1.84 -25.34 23.82
N PRO A 14 -0.92 -24.43 23.46
CA PRO A 14 0.20 -24.75 22.59
C PRO A 14 1.23 -25.64 23.29
N LEU A 15 1.69 -26.67 22.58
CA LEU A 15 2.76 -27.58 22.97
C LEU A 15 4.04 -26.81 23.28
N SER A 16 4.45 -26.84 24.55
CA SER A 16 5.78 -26.43 25.01
C SER A 16 6.67 -27.67 25.10
N ILE A 17 7.78 -27.69 24.37
CA ILE A 17 8.81 -28.72 24.52
C ILE A 17 9.79 -28.24 25.60
N SER A 18 9.70 -28.87 26.77
CA SER A 18 10.64 -28.72 27.88
C SER A 18 11.84 -29.64 27.68
N LEU A 19 13.05 -29.07 27.67
CA LEU A 19 14.30 -29.83 27.74
C LEU A 19 14.58 -30.19 29.21
N ARG A 20 14.52 -31.48 29.57
CA ARG A 20 15.06 -32.00 30.84
C ARG A 20 16.52 -32.46 30.64
N PRO A 21 17.45 -32.16 31.57
CA PRO A 21 18.79 -32.71 31.53
C PRO A 21 18.85 -34.06 32.28
N SER A 22 19.40 -35.08 31.62
CA SER A 22 19.67 -36.39 32.22
C SER A 22 21.00 -36.35 32.99
N LEU A 23 20.93 -36.53 34.31
CA LEU A 23 22.04 -36.95 35.15
C LEU A 23 22.37 -38.43 34.87
N VAL A 24 23.63 -38.75 34.63
CA VAL A 24 24.16 -40.12 34.76
C VAL A 24 25.37 -40.09 35.69
N THR A 25 25.31 -40.96 36.69
CA THR A 25 26.22 -41.16 37.81
C THR A 25 27.51 -41.89 37.43
N HIS A 26 28.56 -41.65 38.24
CA HIS A 26 29.91 -42.21 38.16
C HIS A 26 30.00 -43.74 38.16
N GLY A 27 31.01 -44.24 37.44
CA GLY A 27 31.64 -45.56 37.59
C GLY A 27 33.07 -45.51 37.06
N ASP A 28 34.04 -45.78 37.95
CA ASP A 28 35.49 -45.64 37.78
C ASP A 28 36.13 -46.56 36.73
N GLY A 29 37.23 -46.07 36.13
CA GLY A 29 38.15 -46.90 35.33
C GLY A 29 39.24 -46.09 34.64
N ARG A 30 40.37 -45.89 35.32
CA ARG A 30 41.57 -45.17 34.86
C ARG A 30 42.13 -45.72 33.54
N SER A 31 42.52 -44.84 32.61
CA SER A 31 43.86 -44.84 32.01
C SER A 31 44.13 -43.55 31.23
N LEU A 32 45.26 -42.92 31.55
CA LEU A 32 45.80 -41.70 30.96
C LEU A 32 46.27 -41.92 29.51
N ARG A 33 45.96 -40.97 28.62
CA ARG A 33 46.92 -40.36 27.67
C ARG A 33 46.26 -39.14 27.01
N GLY A 34 46.98 -38.03 27.04
CA GLY A 34 46.50 -36.73 26.59
C GLY A 34 46.21 -36.68 25.10
N ASN A 35 45.19 -35.89 24.77
CA ASN A 35 45.09 -35.28 23.45
C ASN A 35 44.44 -33.91 23.62
N THR A 36 45.20 -32.86 23.29
CA THR A 36 44.74 -31.48 23.14
C THR A 36 43.81 -31.41 21.94
N GLY A 37 42.53 -31.70 22.15
CA GLY A 37 41.47 -31.56 21.15
C GLY A 37 40.65 -30.30 21.42
N LEU A 38 40.92 -29.24 20.67
CA LEU A 38 39.93 -28.19 20.40
C LEU A 38 38.63 -28.90 19.99
N ARG A 39 37.57 -28.77 20.78
CA ARG A 39 36.23 -29.21 20.35
C ARG A 39 35.88 -28.38 19.11
N PRO A 40 35.51 -29.00 17.98
CA PRO A 40 35.00 -28.24 16.84
C PRO A 40 33.75 -27.49 17.29
N ALA A 41 33.64 -26.21 16.94
CA ALA A 41 32.36 -25.51 17.04
C ALA A 41 31.32 -26.31 16.25
N VAL A 42 30.22 -26.67 16.89
CA VAL A 42 29.08 -27.32 16.21
C VAL A 42 28.37 -26.21 15.44
N THR A 43 28.67 -26.06 14.16
CA THR A 43 27.92 -25.19 13.25
C THR A 43 26.54 -25.82 13.03
N ARG A 44 25.47 -25.09 13.36
CA ARG A 44 24.09 -25.51 13.11
C ARG A 44 23.67 -25.05 11.72
N GLU A 45 23.09 -25.96 10.96
CA GLU A 45 22.72 -25.74 9.56
C GLU A 45 21.23 -25.40 9.43
N LEU A 46 20.89 -24.42 8.57
CA LEU A 46 19.50 -24.13 8.19
C LEU A 46 19.18 -24.88 6.89
N LEU A 47 18.37 -25.92 7.03
CA LEU A 47 17.88 -26.72 5.91
C LEU A 47 16.50 -26.24 5.51
N LEU A 48 16.26 -26.16 4.20
CA LEU A 48 14.92 -25.96 3.65
C LEU A 48 14.47 -27.31 3.03
N VAL A 49 13.46 -27.92 3.65
CA VAL A 49 12.97 -29.27 3.34
C VAL A 49 11.67 -29.23 2.55
N LEU A 50 11.64 -29.62 1.27
CA LEU A 50 10.40 -29.79 0.49
C LEU A 50 9.79 -31.19 0.75
N GLN A 51 8.62 -31.26 1.37
CA GLN A 51 7.81 -32.48 1.36
C GLN A 51 7.12 -32.62 -0.01
N PRO A 52 7.08 -33.83 -0.60
CA PRO A 52 6.24 -34.10 -1.77
C PRO A 52 4.75 -33.96 -1.41
N PRO A 53 3.87 -33.62 -2.37
CA PRO A 53 2.45 -33.51 -2.12
C PRO A 53 1.87 -34.85 -1.65
N VAL A 54 1.17 -34.83 -0.52
CA VAL A 54 0.34 -35.96 -0.08
C VAL A 54 -0.77 -36.14 -1.13
N GLN A 55 -1.03 -37.38 -1.55
CA GLN A 55 -2.07 -37.71 -2.53
C GLN A 55 -3.48 -37.40 -1.98
N SER A 56 -3.85 -36.13 -1.92
CA SER A 56 -5.22 -35.66 -1.77
C SER A 56 -5.32 -34.19 -2.21
N ARG A 57 -5.81 -33.98 -3.43
CA ARG A 57 -6.36 -32.74 -4.01
C ARG A 57 -5.86 -31.39 -3.45
N THR A 58 -4.54 -31.17 -3.46
CA THR A 58 -3.88 -29.87 -3.72
C THR A 58 -2.41 -30.15 -3.95
N SER A 59 -1.89 -29.87 -5.14
CA SER A 59 -0.48 -30.06 -5.48
C SER A 59 0.36 -28.96 -4.84
N ALA A 60 0.69 -29.11 -3.57
CA ALA A 60 1.55 -28.19 -2.82
C ALA A 60 2.70 -28.97 -2.15
N HIS A 61 3.93 -28.58 -2.43
CA HIS A 61 5.11 -29.04 -1.71
C HIS A 61 5.26 -28.24 -0.41
N VAL A 62 5.58 -28.87 0.72
CA VAL A 62 5.70 -28.19 2.03
C VAL A 62 7.17 -27.90 2.30
N LEU A 63 7.57 -26.63 2.41
CA LEU A 63 8.93 -26.26 2.83
C LEU A 63 9.04 -25.97 4.34
N ARG A 64 9.85 -26.74 5.08
CA ARG A 64 10.22 -26.45 6.49
C ARG A 64 11.65 -25.91 6.58
N CYS A 65 11.84 -24.81 7.31
CA CYS A 65 13.16 -24.41 7.78
C CYS A 65 13.48 -25.22 9.04
N ILE A 66 14.44 -26.13 8.95
CA ILE A 66 14.88 -26.97 10.08
C ILE A 66 16.29 -26.51 10.45
N VAL A 67 16.48 -26.19 11.74
CA VAL A 67 17.82 -26.05 12.32
C VAL A 67 18.31 -27.46 12.64
N SER A 68 19.20 -28.01 11.82
CA SER A 68 19.82 -29.31 12.12
C SER A 68 21.01 -29.12 13.06
N SER A 69 21.02 -29.85 14.17
CA SER A 69 22.17 -29.99 15.08
C SER A 69 23.06 -31.20 14.79
N ASP A 70 22.69 -32.05 13.83
CA ASP A 70 23.40 -33.30 13.57
C ASP A 70 23.82 -33.46 12.10
N ARG A 71 24.97 -34.09 11.93
CA ARG A 71 25.71 -34.28 10.68
C ARG A 71 24.94 -35.25 9.77
N TRP A 72 24.20 -34.74 8.79
CA TRP A 72 23.54 -35.59 7.78
C TRP A 72 24.49 -35.82 6.61
N GLN A 73 24.86 -37.08 6.38
CA GLN A 73 25.57 -37.46 5.16
C GLN A 73 24.59 -37.42 3.98
N VAL A 74 24.87 -36.55 3.02
CA VAL A 74 24.25 -36.58 1.68
C VAL A 74 24.54 -37.95 1.07
N LYS A 75 23.56 -38.85 1.03
CA LYS A 75 23.70 -40.11 0.31
C LYS A 75 23.49 -39.83 -1.17
N GLU A 76 24.58 -39.84 -1.93
CA GLU A 76 24.52 -40.02 -3.38
C GLU A 76 23.88 -41.39 -3.71
N ASN A 77 22.94 -41.36 -4.66
CA ASN A 77 22.16 -42.50 -5.12
C ASN A 77 23.03 -43.72 -5.48
N ARG A 78 22.74 -44.87 -4.85
CA ARG A 78 22.89 -46.18 -5.51
C ARG A 78 21.60 -46.97 -5.38
N MET A 79 21.04 -47.32 -6.55
CA MET A 79 19.89 -48.19 -6.71
C MET A 79 20.09 -49.51 -5.97
N ASN A 80 19.16 -49.84 -5.07
CA ASN A 80 18.66 -51.22 -4.97
C ASN A 80 17.27 -51.24 -4.32
N GLN A 81 16.39 -52.06 -4.90
CA GLN A 81 14.97 -52.18 -4.58
C GLN A 81 14.74 -52.97 -3.28
N SER A 82 13.89 -52.43 -2.40
CA SER A 82 12.92 -53.22 -1.61
C SER A 82 11.85 -52.28 -1.05
N GLN A 83 10.59 -52.62 -1.30
CA GLN A 83 9.40 -51.90 -0.88
C GLN A 83 9.13 -52.08 0.61
N GLU A 84 9.03 -50.97 1.36
CA GLU A 84 8.28 -50.88 2.61
C GLU A 84 7.42 -49.60 2.60
N THR A 85 6.28 -49.70 3.27
CA THR A 85 5.09 -48.84 3.21
C THR A 85 5.33 -47.43 3.78
N GLY A 86 4.99 -46.42 2.98
CA GLY A 86 5.38 -45.01 3.20
C GLY A 86 4.58 -44.24 4.24
N GLU A 87 5.27 -43.86 5.31
CA GLU A 87 5.21 -42.50 5.83
C GLU A 87 6.01 -41.61 4.87
N GLY A 88 5.45 -40.46 4.45
CA GLY A 88 6.10 -39.60 3.45
C GLY A 88 7.46 -39.11 3.92
N GLU A 89 8.54 -39.63 3.32
CA GLU A 89 9.91 -39.21 3.62
C GLU A 89 10.08 -37.71 3.31
N GLU A 90 10.44 -36.93 4.33
CA GLU A 90 10.81 -35.53 4.20
C GLU A 90 12.06 -35.41 3.30
N GLN A 91 11.91 -34.85 2.09
CA GLN A 91 13.05 -34.63 1.18
C GLN A 91 13.69 -33.27 1.46
N VAL A 92 14.89 -33.28 2.03
CA VAL A 92 15.70 -32.06 2.18
C VAL A 92 16.14 -31.58 0.80
N THR A 93 15.77 -30.35 0.42
CA THR A 93 16.02 -29.85 -0.94
C THR A 93 17.24 -28.99 -1.11
N GLY A 94 17.90 -28.66 0.00
CA GLY A 94 19.22 -28.05 -0.01
C GLY A 94 19.55 -27.38 1.31
N LEU A 95 20.84 -27.32 1.61
CA LEU A 95 21.40 -26.39 2.58
C LEU A 95 21.33 -24.98 1.96
N VAL A 96 20.66 -24.06 2.65
CA VAL A 96 20.45 -22.69 2.12
C VAL A 96 21.27 -21.63 2.82
N CYS A 97 21.61 -21.83 4.10
CA CYS A 97 22.62 -21.05 4.83
C CYS A 97 22.96 -21.71 6.18
N GLN A 98 24.01 -21.23 6.85
CA GLN A 98 24.32 -21.61 8.23
C GLN A 98 23.48 -20.77 9.22
N GLU A 99 23.17 -21.29 10.41
CA GLU A 99 22.40 -20.57 11.44
C GLU A 99 23.06 -19.22 11.81
N GLU A 100 24.40 -19.23 11.87
CA GLU A 100 25.23 -18.07 12.17
C GLU A 100 25.23 -16.99 11.07
N ASP A 101 24.83 -17.34 9.85
CA ASP A 101 24.73 -16.40 8.72
C ASP A 101 23.53 -15.46 8.84
N LEU A 102 22.57 -15.76 9.73
CA LEU A 102 21.36 -14.98 9.92
C LEU A 102 21.08 -14.74 11.41
N ARG A 103 21.42 -13.53 11.86
CA ARG A 103 21.17 -13.07 13.23
C ARG A 103 19.71 -12.63 13.38
N ASP A 104 19.24 -12.57 14.62
CA ASP A 104 17.87 -12.12 14.88
C ASP A 104 17.68 -10.67 14.44
N GLY A 105 16.53 -10.37 13.82
CA GLY A 105 16.25 -9.10 13.17
C GLY A 105 16.87 -8.94 11.78
N GLN A 106 17.35 -10.02 11.15
CA GLN A 106 17.91 -9.98 9.79
C GLN A 106 17.07 -10.75 8.77
N MET A 107 17.28 -10.40 7.50
CA MET A 107 16.72 -11.07 6.34
C MET A 107 17.83 -11.49 5.38
N LYS A 108 17.63 -12.59 4.64
CA LYS A 108 18.56 -13.09 3.61
C LYS A 108 17.78 -13.65 2.43
N GLU A 109 18.15 -13.26 1.22
CA GLU A 109 17.64 -13.93 0.02
C GLU A 109 18.40 -15.23 -0.22
N VAL A 110 17.66 -16.30 -0.46
CA VAL A 110 18.18 -17.63 -0.81
C VAL A 110 17.44 -18.15 -2.03
N THR A 111 18.11 -18.97 -2.83
CA THR A 111 17.49 -19.63 -3.99
C THR A 111 17.15 -21.06 -3.61
N VAL A 112 15.90 -21.46 -3.83
CA VAL A 112 15.42 -22.84 -3.66
C VAL A 112 14.79 -23.28 -4.97
N GLY A 113 15.43 -24.23 -5.66
CA GLY A 113 15.06 -24.56 -7.03
C GLY A 113 15.27 -23.38 -7.97
N ASP A 114 14.20 -22.95 -8.66
CA ASP A 114 14.17 -21.77 -9.55
C ASP A 114 13.63 -20.50 -8.87
N GLN A 115 13.35 -20.56 -7.56
CA GLN A 115 12.67 -19.48 -6.85
C GLN A 115 13.58 -18.74 -5.88
N THR A 116 13.44 -17.42 -5.84
CA THR A 116 14.09 -16.57 -4.84
C THR A 116 13.18 -16.37 -3.64
N VAL A 117 13.67 -16.79 -2.48
CA VAL A 117 12.99 -16.82 -1.19
C VAL A 117 13.64 -15.82 -0.24
N LEU A 118 12.85 -15.12 0.58
CA LEU A 118 13.33 -14.29 1.67
C LEU A 118 13.27 -15.06 2.99
N LEU A 119 14.42 -15.52 3.47
CA LEU A 119 14.60 -16.06 4.79
C LEU A 119 14.68 -14.94 5.82
N VAL A 120 13.96 -15.08 6.93
CA VAL A 120 13.86 -14.07 7.98
C VAL A 120 14.10 -14.75 9.32
N ARG A 121 14.94 -14.13 10.16
CA ARG A 121 15.01 -14.48 11.58
C ARG A 121 14.44 -13.31 12.38
N ALA A 122 13.30 -13.53 13.01
CA ALA A 122 12.60 -12.53 13.78
C ALA A 122 12.11 -13.13 15.10
N LEU A 123 12.37 -12.42 16.21
CA LEU A 123 11.94 -12.83 17.55
C LEU A 123 12.41 -14.25 17.91
N GLY A 124 13.63 -14.60 17.48
CA GLY A 124 14.25 -15.91 17.69
C GLY A 124 13.70 -17.04 16.80
N GLN A 125 12.76 -16.75 15.90
CA GLN A 125 12.15 -17.73 15.01
C GLN A 125 12.62 -17.53 13.57
N TYR A 126 12.81 -18.66 12.88
CA TYR A 126 13.03 -18.67 11.44
C TYR A 126 11.70 -18.79 10.73
N SER A 127 11.45 -17.83 9.86
CA SER A 127 10.41 -17.91 8.87
C SER A 127 11.02 -17.63 7.53
N ALA A 128 10.25 -17.83 6.47
CA ALA A 128 10.62 -17.26 5.21
C ALA A 128 9.32 -16.87 4.47
N VAL A 129 9.42 -16.00 3.47
CA VAL A 129 8.31 -15.63 2.59
C VAL A 129 8.80 -15.38 1.16
N GLY A 130 7.88 -15.13 0.23
CA GLY A 130 8.26 -14.61 -1.09
C GLY A 130 9.13 -13.37 -0.99
N SER A 131 10.19 -13.30 -1.82
CA SER A 131 11.20 -12.22 -1.77
C SER A 131 10.77 -10.88 -2.37
N ARG A 132 9.62 -10.86 -3.05
CA ARG A 132 9.13 -9.69 -3.78
C ARG A 132 7.83 -9.17 -3.18
N CYS A 133 7.75 -7.86 -3.02
CA CYS A 133 6.53 -7.19 -2.60
C CYS A 133 5.43 -7.45 -3.63
N SER A 134 4.28 -7.96 -3.16
CA SER A 134 3.12 -8.28 -3.99
C SER A 134 2.49 -7.08 -4.71
N HIS A 135 2.85 -5.84 -4.36
CA HIS A 135 2.35 -4.62 -5.01
C HIS A 135 2.97 -4.43 -6.40
N TYR A 136 4.20 -3.90 -6.46
CA TYR A 136 4.97 -3.62 -7.69
C TYR A 136 6.34 -4.33 -7.68
N ASN A 137 6.40 -5.53 -7.11
CA ASN A 137 7.54 -6.44 -7.23
C ASN A 137 8.88 -5.92 -6.64
N ALA A 138 8.81 -4.96 -5.72
CA ALA A 138 10.00 -4.41 -5.05
C ALA A 138 10.72 -5.52 -4.24
N PRO A 139 12.06 -5.57 -4.26
CA PRO A 139 12.82 -6.57 -3.49
C PRO A 139 12.68 -6.28 -1.99
N LEU A 140 12.13 -7.22 -1.24
CA LEU A 140 11.89 -7.07 0.21
C LEU A 140 13.17 -7.18 1.04
N ILE A 141 14.23 -7.79 0.51
CA ILE A 141 15.55 -7.76 1.15
C ILE A 141 16.10 -6.34 1.33
N LYS A 142 15.66 -5.39 0.49
CA LYS A 142 15.98 -3.95 0.63
C LYS A 142 15.01 -3.22 1.55
N GLY A 143 14.03 -3.92 2.10
CA GLY A 143 13.01 -3.38 2.98
C GLY A 143 13.46 -3.25 4.42
N THR A 144 12.50 -2.98 5.27
CA THR A 144 12.73 -2.83 6.71
C THR A 144 12.04 -3.94 7.48
N LEU A 145 12.76 -4.64 8.35
CA LEU A 145 12.21 -5.58 9.33
C LEU A 145 12.08 -4.90 10.71
N VAL A 146 10.87 -4.88 11.28
CA VAL A 146 10.60 -4.49 12.68
C VAL A 146 9.71 -5.56 13.29
N GLY A 147 10.19 -6.21 14.36
CA GLY A 147 9.47 -7.35 14.95
C GLY A 147 9.29 -8.46 13.91
N ASP A 148 8.04 -8.87 13.69
CA ASP A 148 7.64 -9.87 12.69
C ASP A 148 7.09 -9.25 11.40
N ARG A 149 7.36 -7.97 11.14
CA ARG A 149 6.82 -7.21 9.99
C ARG A 149 7.92 -6.74 9.07
N VAL A 150 7.78 -7.02 7.78
CA VAL A 150 8.63 -6.46 6.73
C VAL A 150 7.88 -5.39 5.94
N ARG A 151 8.38 -4.14 5.96
CA ARG A 151 7.89 -3.03 5.14
C ARG A 151 8.69 -2.90 3.85
N CYS A 152 7.98 -2.89 2.73
CA CYS A 152 8.52 -2.61 1.41
C CYS A 152 9.18 -1.21 1.39
N PRO A 153 10.42 -1.10 0.90
CA PRO A 153 11.16 0.16 0.94
C PRO A 153 10.58 1.21 0.00
N PHE A 154 9.89 0.77 -1.05
CA PHE A 154 9.48 1.64 -2.15
C PHE A 154 8.08 2.19 -1.98
N HIS A 155 7.10 1.32 -1.70
CA HIS A 155 5.69 1.74 -1.68
C HIS A 155 5.06 1.61 -0.29
N GLY A 156 5.79 1.05 0.69
CA GLY A 156 5.35 1.00 2.09
C GLY A 156 4.43 -0.17 2.45
N ALA A 157 4.09 -1.07 1.53
CA ALA A 157 3.29 -2.27 1.85
C ALA A 157 4.01 -3.11 2.92
N CYS A 158 3.28 -3.60 3.92
CA CYS A 158 3.84 -4.41 5.00
C CYS A 158 3.25 -5.80 5.05
N PHE A 159 4.08 -6.76 5.41
CA PHE A 159 3.72 -8.16 5.48
C PHE A 159 4.21 -8.77 6.79
N ASN A 160 3.39 -9.66 7.34
CA ASN A 160 3.83 -10.53 8.42
C ASN A 160 4.82 -11.56 7.86
N VAL A 161 6.03 -11.63 8.39
CA VAL A 161 7.08 -12.54 7.89
C VAL A 161 6.83 -13.99 8.27
N THR A 162 5.95 -14.28 9.23
CA THR A 162 5.62 -15.64 9.66
C THR A 162 4.54 -16.25 8.79
N THR A 163 3.49 -15.49 8.48
CA THR A 163 2.33 -15.97 7.70
C THR A 163 2.39 -15.58 6.23
N GLY A 164 3.19 -14.57 5.88
CA GLY A 164 3.20 -13.91 4.58
C GLY A 164 2.03 -12.93 4.39
N ASP A 165 1.12 -12.82 5.35
CA ASP A 165 -0.08 -12.01 5.21
C ASP A 165 0.25 -10.53 5.03
N ILE A 166 -0.48 -9.87 4.13
CA ILE A 166 -0.47 -8.41 4.08
C ILE A 166 -1.12 -7.84 5.36
N GLU A 167 -0.44 -6.87 5.95
CA GLU A 167 -0.84 -6.18 7.17
C GLU A 167 -0.98 -4.67 6.98
N GLU A 168 -0.24 -4.08 6.03
CA GLU A 168 -0.38 -2.68 5.66
C GLU A 168 -0.29 -2.53 4.13
N TYR A 169 -1.04 -1.57 3.64
CA TYR A 169 -1.22 -1.26 2.23
C TYR A 169 0.02 -0.49 1.71
N PRO A 170 0.23 -0.30 0.39
CA PRO A 170 -0.74 -0.35 -0.70
C PRO A 170 -0.92 -1.66 -1.47
N GLY A 171 -0.27 -2.76 -1.07
CA GLY A 171 -0.50 -4.06 -1.73
C GLY A 171 -1.92 -4.57 -1.51
N LEU A 172 -2.40 -5.48 -2.36
CA LEU A 172 -3.68 -6.18 -2.14
C LEU A 172 -3.49 -7.64 -1.73
N ASP A 173 -2.40 -8.25 -2.18
CA ASP A 173 -2.14 -9.67 -1.98
C ASP A 173 -1.10 -9.87 -0.89
N SER A 174 -1.22 -11.01 -0.21
CA SER A 174 -0.20 -11.51 0.71
C SER A 174 1.00 -12.07 -0.08
N LEU A 175 2.13 -12.18 0.60
CA LEU A 175 3.29 -12.90 0.08
C LEU A 175 2.95 -14.39 -0.01
N PRO A 176 3.52 -15.09 -1.00
CA PRO A 176 3.61 -16.54 -0.97
C PRO A 176 4.26 -16.98 0.35
N SER A 177 3.62 -17.93 1.04
CA SER A 177 4.20 -18.67 2.16
C SER A 177 4.53 -20.08 1.68
N TYR A 178 5.43 -20.80 2.35
CA TYR A 178 6.00 -22.08 1.86
C TYR A 178 5.06 -23.22 1.56
N LYS A 179 3.78 -23.07 1.87
CA LYS A 179 2.75 -23.99 1.39
C LYS A 179 2.38 -23.74 -0.10
N PHE A 180 2.80 -22.62 -0.70
CA PHE A 180 2.27 -22.09 -1.97
C PHE A 180 3.35 -21.45 -2.88
N LEU A 181 4.52 -22.08 -3.00
CA LEU A 181 5.66 -21.50 -3.72
C LEU A 181 5.45 -21.29 -5.23
N ASN A 182 4.53 -22.00 -5.90
CA ASN A 182 4.29 -21.82 -7.35
C ASN A 182 3.53 -20.53 -7.72
N GLN A 183 3.32 -19.59 -6.79
CA GLN A 183 2.57 -18.35 -7.03
C GLN A 183 3.42 -17.12 -6.68
N THR A 184 3.22 -16.02 -7.41
CA THR A 184 3.89 -14.73 -7.13
C THR A 184 3.14 -13.89 -6.10
N ARG A 185 1.88 -14.20 -5.82
CA ARG A 185 0.95 -13.48 -4.94
C ARG A 185 -0.08 -14.45 -4.37
N ARG A 186 -0.59 -14.19 -3.16
CA ARG A 186 -1.63 -15.00 -2.52
C ARG A 186 -2.76 -14.11 -1.98
N VAL A 187 -4.00 -14.39 -2.37
CA VAL A 187 -5.16 -13.79 -1.70
C VAL A 187 -5.37 -14.49 -0.35
N LYS A 188 -5.78 -13.77 0.70
CA LYS A 188 -6.18 -14.41 1.96
C LYS A 188 -7.39 -15.32 1.74
N GLU A 189 -7.56 -16.32 2.60
CA GLU A 189 -8.77 -17.16 2.55
C GLU A 189 -10.02 -16.30 2.71
N MET A 190 -11.04 -16.57 1.91
CA MET A 190 -12.27 -15.79 1.84
C MET A 190 -13.47 -16.71 1.68
N CYS A 191 -14.57 -16.40 2.36
CA CYS A 191 -15.85 -17.05 2.08
C CYS A 191 -16.48 -16.47 0.81
N SER A 192 -17.55 -17.12 0.34
CA SER A 192 -18.41 -16.57 -0.71
C SER A 192 -19.80 -16.24 -0.17
N LEU A 193 -20.66 -15.71 -1.03
CA LEU A 193 -22.06 -15.40 -0.75
C LEU A 193 -22.83 -16.69 -0.36
N ALA A 194 -23.62 -16.62 0.70
CA ALA A 194 -24.62 -17.63 1.04
C ALA A 194 -26.02 -17.15 0.57
N PRO A 195 -26.73 -17.88 -0.31
CA PRO A 195 -27.98 -17.41 -0.92
C PRO A 195 -29.12 -17.06 0.05
N ASP A 196 -29.10 -17.63 1.25
CA ASP A 196 -30.09 -17.45 2.31
C ASP A 196 -29.83 -16.22 3.19
N ILE A 197 -28.62 -15.66 3.16
CA ILE A 197 -28.26 -14.47 3.94
C ILE A 197 -28.52 -13.21 3.12
N LYS A 198 -29.64 -12.54 3.43
CA LYS A 198 -30.13 -11.37 2.67
C LYS A 198 -29.53 -10.02 3.09
N HIS A 199 -28.74 -9.98 4.16
CA HIS A 199 -28.11 -8.73 4.61
C HIS A 199 -27.24 -8.14 3.50
N THR A 200 -27.45 -6.87 3.17
CA THR A 200 -26.82 -6.17 2.05
C THR A 200 -25.91 -5.06 2.55
N ILE A 201 -24.62 -5.18 2.26
CA ILE A 201 -23.67 -4.09 2.42
C ILE A 201 -23.47 -3.42 1.06
N LEU A 202 -23.80 -2.14 1.00
CA LEU A 202 -23.67 -1.33 -0.21
C LEU A 202 -22.43 -0.44 -0.11
N LEU A 203 -21.58 -0.47 -1.13
CA LEU A 203 -20.32 0.26 -1.21
C LEU A 203 -20.39 1.26 -2.36
N ILE A 204 -20.51 2.55 -2.05
CA ILE A 204 -20.57 3.62 -3.06
C ILE A 204 -19.16 4.05 -3.43
N GLY A 205 -18.81 3.89 -4.71
CA GLY A 205 -17.52 4.24 -5.31
C GLY A 205 -16.71 3.01 -5.72
N GLY A 206 -16.23 2.96 -6.96
CA GLY A 206 -15.41 1.86 -7.49
C GLY A 206 -13.92 2.00 -7.20
N GLY A 207 -13.55 2.59 -6.06
CA GLY A 207 -12.17 2.86 -5.68
C GLY A 207 -11.49 1.75 -4.87
N PRO A 208 -10.21 1.95 -4.50
CA PRO A 208 -9.47 1.01 -3.64
C PRO A 208 -10.13 0.75 -2.28
N ALA A 209 -10.79 1.76 -1.69
CA ALA A 209 -11.46 1.62 -0.40
C ALA A 209 -12.60 0.60 -0.44
N SER A 210 -13.51 0.68 -1.43
CA SER A 210 -14.57 -0.30 -1.63
C SER A 210 -14.05 -1.70 -1.89
N LEU A 211 -13.03 -1.83 -2.75
CA LEU A 211 -12.45 -3.15 -3.04
C LEU A 211 -11.94 -3.81 -1.77
N VAL A 212 -11.11 -3.10 -1.00
CA VAL A 212 -10.54 -3.65 0.24
C VAL A 212 -11.61 -3.87 1.30
N CYS A 213 -12.64 -3.02 1.37
CA CYS A 213 -13.78 -3.27 2.25
C CYS A 213 -14.46 -4.60 1.89
N ALA A 214 -14.79 -4.82 0.61
CA ALA A 214 -15.41 -6.06 0.14
C ALA A 214 -14.54 -7.29 0.41
N GLU A 215 -13.23 -7.22 0.11
CA GLU A 215 -12.30 -8.31 0.41
C GLU A 215 -12.22 -8.58 1.91
N THR A 216 -12.08 -7.55 2.74
CA THR A 216 -11.99 -7.71 4.20
C THR A 216 -13.25 -8.33 4.78
N LEU A 217 -14.43 -7.98 4.27
CA LEU A 217 -15.69 -8.62 4.64
C LEU A 217 -15.64 -10.12 4.36
N ARG A 218 -15.26 -10.53 3.13
CA ARG A 218 -15.16 -11.94 2.74
C ARG A 218 -14.05 -12.69 3.50
N GLN A 219 -12.93 -12.04 3.79
CA GLN A 219 -11.84 -12.59 4.61
C GLN A 219 -12.28 -12.86 6.07
N ASN A 220 -13.31 -12.16 6.53
CA ASN A 220 -13.89 -12.34 7.86
C ASN A 220 -15.18 -13.16 7.83
N CYS A 221 -15.38 -13.96 6.78
CA CYS A 221 -16.51 -14.84 6.59
C CYS A 221 -17.88 -14.13 6.59
N TYR A 222 -17.95 -12.87 6.15
CA TYR A 222 -19.24 -12.23 5.88
C TYR A 222 -19.87 -12.88 4.64
N GLN A 223 -21.02 -13.53 4.81
CA GLN A 223 -21.68 -14.30 3.76
C GLN A 223 -22.88 -13.60 3.13
N GLY A 224 -23.23 -12.38 3.55
CA GLY A 224 -24.32 -11.60 2.97
C GLY A 224 -23.97 -10.99 1.61
N ARG A 225 -24.92 -10.27 1.02
CA ARG A 225 -24.76 -9.58 -0.26
C ARG A 225 -23.81 -8.38 -0.13
N ILE A 226 -22.91 -8.21 -1.10
CA ILE A 226 -22.03 -7.05 -1.23
C ILE A 226 -22.20 -6.48 -2.62
N ILE A 227 -22.47 -5.17 -2.70
CA ILE A 227 -22.62 -4.46 -3.97
C ILE A 227 -21.66 -3.26 -3.97
N ILE A 228 -20.76 -3.20 -4.95
CA ILE A 228 -19.96 -2.02 -5.27
C ILE A 228 -20.68 -1.28 -6.40
N VAL A 229 -21.06 -0.03 -6.18
CA VAL A 229 -21.71 0.83 -7.18
C VAL A 229 -20.76 1.93 -7.61
N THR A 230 -20.52 2.06 -8.91
CA THR A 230 -19.62 3.08 -9.45
C THR A 230 -20.14 3.67 -10.75
N LYS A 231 -19.92 4.98 -10.92
CA LYS A 231 -20.18 5.65 -12.19
C LYS A 231 -19.09 5.40 -13.24
N ASP A 232 -17.93 4.91 -12.79
CA ASP A 232 -16.84 4.54 -13.69
C ASP A 232 -17.28 3.40 -14.62
N THR A 233 -16.67 3.35 -15.80
CA THR A 233 -16.89 2.31 -16.81
C THR A 233 -16.18 1.00 -16.46
N LEU A 234 -15.10 1.09 -15.68
CA LEU A 234 -14.27 -0.02 -15.27
C LEU A 234 -14.59 -0.45 -13.82
N PRO A 235 -14.41 -1.74 -13.48
CA PRO A 235 -14.34 -2.17 -12.08
C PRO A 235 -13.09 -1.56 -11.40
N PRO A 236 -12.95 -1.68 -10.06
CA PRO A 236 -11.84 -1.08 -9.32
C PRO A 236 -10.46 -1.25 -9.98
N PHE A 237 -9.76 -0.13 -10.17
CA PHE A 237 -8.51 -0.03 -10.93
C PHE A 237 -7.46 0.86 -10.22
N ASP A 238 -6.20 0.69 -10.61
CA ASP A 238 -4.99 1.32 -10.08
C ASP A 238 -4.83 2.77 -10.58
N LYS A 239 -5.45 3.71 -9.86
CA LYS A 239 -5.41 5.15 -10.18
C LYS A 239 -3.99 5.76 -10.21
N PRO A 240 -3.05 5.41 -9.31
CA PRO A 240 -1.68 5.91 -9.34
C PRO A 240 -0.94 5.75 -10.67
N LYS A 241 -1.33 4.76 -11.50
CA LYS A 241 -0.74 4.57 -12.84
C LYS A 241 -1.18 5.62 -13.85
N LEU A 242 -2.34 6.27 -13.65
CA LEU A 242 -2.94 7.17 -14.64
C LEU A 242 -2.12 8.44 -14.93
N SER A 243 -1.23 8.85 -14.03
CA SER A 243 -0.33 10.00 -14.21
C SER A 243 1.11 9.61 -14.55
N LYS A 244 1.45 8.31 -14.44
CA LYS A 244 2.83 7.79 -14.60
C LYS A 244 3.00 6.95 -15.87
N ALA A 245 1.92 6.36 -16.36
CA ALA A 245 1.86 5.55 -17.56
C ALA A 245 0.48 5.73 -18.21
N MET A 246 0.28 6.88 -18.85
CA MET A 246 -1.04 7.31 -19.33
C MET A 246 -1.55 6.52 -20.56
N ASN A 247 -0.69 5.72 -21.18
CA ASN A 247 -0.97 4.94 -22.39
C ASN A 247 -1.29 3.45 -22.12
N LEU A 248 -1.51 3.08 -20.86
CA LEU A 248 -1.79 1.69 -20.47
C LEU A 248 -3.17 1.21 -20.92
N ASP A 249 -3.28 -0.09 -21.19
CA ASP A 249 -4.57 -0.74 -21.42
C ASP A 249 -5.35 -0.95 -20.14
N SER A 250 -6.67 -0.87 -20.25
CA SER A 250 -7.59 -0.95 -19.10
C SER A 250 -7.42 -2.27 -18.33
N SER A 251 -7.17 -3.39 -19.02
CA SER A 251 -6.92 -4.70 -18.40
C SER A 251 -5.68 -4.72 -17.50
N SER A 252 -4.66 -3.92 -17.80
CA SER A 252 -3.39 -3.87 -17.05
C SER A 252 -3.43 -3.02 -15.78
N ILE A 253 -4.53 -2.29 -15.57
CA ILE A 253 -4.75 -1.42 -14.42
C ILE A 253 -5.86 -1.93 -13.50
N LEU A 254 -6.63 -2.95 -13.89
CA LEU A 254 -7.64 -3.54 -13.00
C LEU A 254 -6.97 -4.14 -11.76
N LEU A 255 -7.57 -3.94 -10.59
CA LEU A 255 -7.06 -4.47 -9.32
C LEU A 255 -7.38 -5.96 -9.14
N ARG A 256 -8.52 -6.40 -9.70
CA ARG A 256 -9.00 -7.78 -9.72
C ARG A 256 -9.66 -8.09 -11.06
N THR A 257 -9.65 -9.35 -11.45
CA THR A 257 -10.32 -9.85 -12.66
C THR A 257 -11.83 -10.01 -12.42
N GLY A 258 -12.62 -10.18 -13.48
CA GLY A 258 -14.05 -10.51 -13.36
C GLY A 258 -14.31 -11.78 -12.56
N ASP A 259 -13.53 -12.83 -12.82
CA ASP A 259 -13.62 -14.14 -12.16
C ASP A 259 -13.48 -14.04 -10.64
N PHE A 260 -12.63 -13.13 -10.15
CA PHE A 260 -12.45 -12.88 -8.73
C PHE A 260 -13.77 -12.43 -8.08
N TYR A 261 -14.44 -11.45 -8.67
CA TYR A 261 -15.70 -10.92 -8.14
C TYR A 261 -16.80 -11.99 -8.16
N GLN A 262 -16.87 -12.78 -9.24
CA GLN A 262 -17.81 -13.89 -9.35
C GLN A 262 -17.55 -14.98 -8.30
N GLN A 263 -16.29 -15.39 -8.13
CA GLN A 263 -15.88 -16.44 -7.18
C GLN A 263 -16.31 -16.11 -5.75
N TYR A 264 -16.17 -14.85 -5.34
CA TYR A 264 -16.48 -14.41 -3.97
C TYR A 264 -17.85 -13.73 -3.83
N GLY A 265 -18.70 -13.79 -4.87
CA GLY A 265 -20.05 -13.24 -4.84
C GLY A 265 -20.07 -11.75 -4.50
N ILE A 266 -19.19 -10.96 -5.13
CA ILE A 266 -19.13 -9.50 -5.00
C ILE A 266 -19.73 -8.91 -6.27
N GLU A 267 -20.82 -8.16 -6.15
CA GLU A 267 -21.41 -7.48 -7.30
C GLU A 267 -20.68 -6.16 -7.56
N VAL A 268 -20.38 -5.88 -8.83
CA VAL A 268 -19.80 -4.59 -9.25
C VAL A 268 -20.68 -3.99 -10.32
N TRP A 269 -21.41 -2.94 -9.97
CA TRP A 269 -22.32 -2.22 -10.85
C TRP A 269 -21.62 -0.98 -11.39
N THR A 270 -21.07 -1.10 -12.60
CA THR A 270 -20.47 0.01 -13.34
C THR A 270 -21.53 0.87 -14.03
N HIS A 271 -21.16 2.08 -14.45
CA HIS A 271 -22.07 3.05 -15.10
C HIS A 271 -23.31 3.43 -14.26
N LYS A 272 -23.23 3.30 -12.93
CA LYS A 272 -24.30 3.63 -12.00
C LYS A 272 -23.84 4.72 -11.04
N GLU A 273 -24.44 5.90 -11.13
CA GLU A 273 -24.16 7.00 -10.21
C GLU A 273 -25.21 7.02 -9.09
N VAL A 274 -24.77 7.09 -7.84
CA VAL A 274 -25.67 7.38 -6.71
C VAL A 274 -25.90 8.89 -6.65
N VAL A 275 -27.16 9.30 -6.67
CA VAL A 275 -27.55 10.73 -6.70
C VAL A 275 -28.17 11.21 -5.38
N SER A 276 -28.63 10.30 -4.52
CA SER A 276 -29.02 10.63 -3.14
C SER A 276 -28.97 9.43 -2.20
N VAL A 277 -28.85 9.71 -0.91
CA VAL A 277 -28.94 8.73 0.18
C VAL A 277 -30.02 9.17 1.17
N ASN A 278 -30.92 8.26 1.52
CA ASN A 278 -31.86 8.41 2.62
C ASN A 278 -31.52 7.38 3.70
N PRO A 279 -30.82 7.78 4.78
CA PRO A 279 -30.46 6.86 5.83
C PRO A 279 -31.62 6.39 6.71
N ALA A 280 -32.67 7.19 6.87
CA ALA A 280 -33.84 6.81 7.67
C ALA A 280 -34.53 5.58 7.07
N ASP A 281 -34.69 5.55 5.75
CA ASP A 281 -35.27 4.41 5.02
C ASP A 281 -34.22 3.38 4.57
N LYS A 282 -32.94 3.62 4.86
CA LYS A 282 -31.78 2.85 4.37
C LYS A 282 -31.83 2.56 2.86
N VAL A 283 -32.05 3.60 2.07
CA VAL A 283 -32.14 3.52 0.61
C VAL A 283 -31.17 4.49 -0.05
N VAL A 284 -30.54 4.06 -1.15
CA VAL A 284 -29.88 4.96 -2.09
C VAL A 284 -30.69 5.08 -3.37
N LYS A 285 -30.64 6.25 -4.00
CA LYS A 285 -31.21 6.48 -5.32
C LYS A 285 -30.11 6.56 -6.36
N LEU A 286 -30.25 5.78 -7.43
CA LEU A 286 -29.36 5.82 -8.59
C LEU A 286 -29.85 6.83 -9.63
N SER A 287 -28.95 7.25 -10.52
CA SER A 287 -29.23 8.23 -11.58
C SER A 287 -30.29 7.77 -12.59
N ASP A 288 -30.49 6.47 -12.73
CA ASP A 288 -31.54 5.86 -13.56
C ASP A 288 -32.89 5.69 -12.85
N GLY A 289 -32.99 6.20 -11.62
CA GLY A 289 -34.21 6.14 -10.81
C GLY A 289 -34.35 4.88 -9.96
N ILE A 290 -33.46 3.90 -10.08
CA ILE A 290 -33.49 2.70 -9.23
C ILE A 290 -33.27 3.08 -7.76
N LEU A 291 -34.08 2.49 -6.88
CA LEU A 291 -33.90 2.58 -5.44
C LEU A 291 -33.27 1.27 -4.94
N GLN A 292 -32.11 1.37 -4.31
CA GLN A 292 -31.40 0.21 -3.75
C GLN A 292 -31.40 0.30 -2.22
N GLN A 293 -32.04 -0.67 -1.57
CA GLN A 293 -32.00 -0.84 -0.11
C GLN A 293 -30.63 -1.36 0.35
N TYR A 294 -30.25 -1.01 1.58
CA TYR A 294 -29.05 -1.54 2.23
C TYR A 294 -29.30 -1.78 3.71
N ASP A 295 -28.49 -2.63 4.33
CA ASP A 295 -28.45 -2.77 5.78
C ASP A 295 -27.32 -1.92 6.37
N GLN A 296 -26.17 -1.86 5.68
CA GLN A 296 -25.05 -0.95 5.96
C GLN A 296 -24.48 -0.33 4.68
N LEU A 297 -23.93 0.88 4.81
CA LEU A 297 -23.46 1.70 3.70
C LEU A 297 -22.00 2.13 3.89
N LEU A 298 -21.17 2.00 2.86
CA LEU A 298 -19.88 2.69 2.76
C LEU A 298 -19.94 3.81 1.73
N ILE A 299 -19.62 5.03 2.15
CA ILE A 299 -19.39 6.17 1.26
C ILE A 299 -17.89 6.27 0.95
N SER A 300 -17.49 5.91 -0.26
CA SER A 300 -16.09 5.92 -0.72
C SER A 300 -15.92 6.47 -2.14
N THR A 301 -16.67 7.53 -2.43
CA THR A 301 -16.76 8.21 -3.72
C THR A 301 -15.52 9.03 -4.11
N GLY A 302 -14.53 9.10 -3.23
CA GLY A 302 -13.27 9.82 -3.44
C GLY A 302 -13.47 11.30 -3.78
N CYS A 303 -12.59 11.83 -4.63
CA CYS A 303 -12.67 13.21 -5.10
C CYS A 303 -12.72 13.29 -6.63
N ARG A 304 -13.17 14.45 -7.14
CA ARG A 304 -13.04 14.85 -8.54
C ARG A 304 -12.00 15.96 -8.73
N ALA A 305 -11.33 15.97 -9.87
CA ALA A 305 -10.41 17.02 -10.27
C ALA A 305 -11.13 18.37 -10.33
N ARG A 306 -10.50 19.43 -9.82
CA ARG A 306 -11.05 20.78 -9.82
C ARG A 306 -10.92 21.38 -11.23
N PRO A 307 -12.02 21.77 -11.88
CA PRO A 307 -11.97 22.42 -13.19
C PRO A 307 -11.36 23.82 -13.08
N LEU A 308 -10.80 24.31 -14.19
CA LEU A 308 -10.39 25.70 -14.31
C LEU A 308 -11.62 26.63 -14.28
N SER A 309 -11.44 27.83 -13.75
CA SER A 309 -12.45 28.89 -13.72
C SER A 309 -11.84 30.14 -14.33
N CYS A 310 -11.83 30.19 -15.67
CA CYS A 310 -11.35 31.33 -16.45
C CYS A 310 -12.07 31.35 -17.82
N PRO A 311 -12.12 32.48 -18.53
CA PRO A 311 -12.57 32.52 -19.91
C PRO A 311 -11.86 31.46 -20.77
N GLY A 312 -12.61 30.77 -21.61
CA GLY A 312 -12.11 29.71 -22.49
C GLY A 312 -11.87 28.34 -21.84
N CYS A 313 -12.19 28.15 -20.55
CA CYS A 313 -12.03 26.84 -19.88
C CYS A 313 -12.88 25.70 -20.47
N GLY A 314 -13.88 26.02 -21.30
CA GLY A 314 -14.72 25.04 -22.02
C GLY A 314 -14.26 24.70 -23.43
N LEU A 315 -13.11 25.23 -23.89
CA LEU A 315 -12.59 24.94 -25.24
C LEU A 315 -12.17 23.47 -25.39
N GLN A 316 -12.30 22.95 -26.61
CA GLN A 316 -11.74 21.63 -26.96
C GLN A 316 -10.21 21.66 -26.81
N GLY A 317 -9.66 20.71 -26.05
CA GLY A 317 -8.24 20.67 -25.71
C GLY A 317 -7.95 21.01 -24.25
N VAL A 318 -8.93 21.53 -23.49
CA VAL A 318 -8.84 21.62 -22.03
C VAL A 318 -9.21 20.26 -21.42
N LYS A 319 -8.32 19.71 -20.59
CA LYS A 319 -8.39 18.35 -20.05
C LYS A 319 -8.22 18.33 -18.53
N LEU A 320 -8.88 17.37 -17.91
CA LEU A 320 -8.69 16.97 -16.52
C LEU A 320 -8.25 15.51 -16.51
N LEU A 321 -7.50 15.10 -15.48
CA LEU A 321 -7.13 13.70 -15.28
C LEU A 321 -7.95 13.13 -14.11
N GLN A 322 -9.02 12.41 -14.40
CA GLN A 322 -9.90 11.80 -13.39
C GLN A 322 -9.98 10.26 -13.53
N ASN A 323 -10.07 9.77 -14.75
CA ASN A 323 -10.29 8.35 -15.06
C ASN A 323 -9.30 7.84 -16.14
N HIS A 324 -9.45 6.57 -16.51
CA HIS A 324 -8.59 5.92 -17.49
C HIS A 324 -8.71 6.51 -18.90
N ASP A 325 -9.92 6.86 -19.32
CA ASP A 325 -10.18 7.44 -20.63
C ASP A 325 -9.53 8.83 -20.75
N ASP A 326 -9.60 9.64 -19.68
CA ASP A 326 -8.91 10.93 -19.62
C ASP A 326 -7.40 10.78 -19.80
N ALA A 327 -6.79 9.78 -19.15
CA ALA A 327 -5.35 9.53 -19.25
C ALA A 327 -4.95 9.20 -20.70
N LYS A 328 -5.68 8.29 -21.34
CA LYS A 328 -5.48 7.94 -22.76
C LYS A 328 -5.69 9.15 -23.67
N GLU A 329 -6.73 9.94 -23.43
CA GLU A 329 -7.04 11.10 -24.25
C GLU A 329 -5.97 12.19 -24.13
N ILE A 330 -5.49 12.48 -22.91
CA ILE A 330 -4.39 13.42 -22.68
C ILE A 330 -3.14 12.95 -23.41
N HIS A 331 -2.76 11.68 -23.24
CA HIS A 331 -1.60 11.11 -23.93
C HIS A 331 -1.69 11.30 -25.45
N ASN A 332 -2.78 10.83 -26.06
CA ASN A 332 -2.98 10.89 -27.51
C ASN A 332 -3.04 12.33 -28.04
N SER A 333 -3.66 13.24 -27.29
CA SER A 333 -3.80 14.64 -27.70
C SER A 333 -2.48 15.42 -27.63
N CYS A 334 -1.54 14.98 -26.78
CA CYS A 334 -0.26 15.67 -26.59
C CYS A 334 0.85 15.18 -27.52
N LEU A 335 0.71 14.02 -28.19
CA LEU A 335 1.75 13.47 -29.08
C LEU A 335 2.18 14.49 -30.15
N GLY A 336 3.43 14.95 -30.08
CA GLY A 336 3.97 15.94 -31.01
C GLY A 336 3.30 17.33 -30.97
N ARG A 337 2.55 17.64 -29.90
CA ARG A 337 1.82 18.91 -29.73
C ARG A 337 2.32 19.74 -28.55
N LYS A 338 1.92 21.01 -28.46
CA LYS A 338 2.28 21.92 -27.35
C LYS A 338 1.31 21.74 -26.19
N ALA A 339 1.80 21.29 -25.05
CA ALA A 339 1.00 21.07 -23.86
C ALA A 339 1.31 22.14 -22.79
N VAL A 340 0.26 22.66 -22.15
CA VAL A 340 0.37 23.52 -20.96
C VAL A 340 -0.27 22.81 -19.77
N VAL A 341 0.49 22.57 -18.71
CA VAL A 341 0.01 21.99 -17.45
C VAL A 341 -0.17 23.08 -16.42
N ILE A 342 -1.39 23.24 -15.90
CA ILE A 342 -1.72 24.21 -14.84
C ILE A 342 -1.72 23.50 -13.50
N GLY A 343 -0.78 23.86 -12.62
CA GLY A 343 -0.63 23.31 -11.27
C GLY A 343 0.67 22.52 -11.08
N ALA A 344 1.56 23.03 -10.23
CA ALA A 344 2.88 22.47 -9.95
C ALA A 344 2.90 21.59 -8.67
N SER A 345 1.93 20.67 -8.56
CA SER A 345 1.84 19.69 -7.47
C SER A 345 1.95 18.26 -8.03
N PHE A 346 1.66 17.23 -7.23
CA PHE A 346 1.89 15.81 -7.56
C PHE A 346 1.39 15.40 -8.95
N ILE A 347 0.09 15.54 -9.22
CA ILE A 347 -0.48 15.11 -10.51
C ILE A 347 0.08 15.92 -11.68
N GLY A 348 0.17 17.25 -11.55
CA GLY A 348 0.70 18.10 -12.63
C GLY A 348 2.16 17.80 -12.97
N MET A 349 3.00 17.65 -11.95
CA MET A 349 4.42 17.29 -12.11
C MET A 349 4.61 15.90 -12.71
N GLU A 350 3.80 14.91 -12.30
CA GLU A 350 3.84 13.57 -12.90
C GLU A 350 3.40 13.58 -14.36
N VAL A 351 2.31 14.29 -14.70
CA VAL A 351 1.85 14.45 -16.09
C VAL A 351 2.91 15.16 -16.93
N ALA A 352 3.49 16.25 -16.44
CA ALA A 352 4.55 16.96 -17.16
C ALA A 352 5.80 16.07 -17.35
N SER A 353 6.18 15.31 -16.34
CA SER A 353 7.26 14.33 -16.44
C SER A 353 6.95 13.21 -17.41
N PHE A 354 5.71 12.75 -17.51
CA PHE A 354 5.33 11.71 -18.46
C PHE A 354 5.27 12.23 -19.89
N LEU A 355 4.89 13.50 -20.09
CA LEU A 355 4.76 14.10 -21.42
C LEU A 355 6.05 14.71 -21.96
N SER A 356 7.09 14.89 -21.13
CA SER A 356 8.32 15.60 -21.50
C SER A 356 9.04 15.02 -22.71
N ASP A 357 8.92 13.72 -22.96
CA ASP A 357 9.50 13.01 -24.11
C ASP A 357 8.47 12.62 -25.20
N LYS A 358 7.22 13.08 -25.08
CA LYS A 358 6.09 12.71 -25.97
C LYS A 358 5.48 13.90 -26.69
N ALA A 359 5.40 15.03 -25.99
CA ALA A 359 4.89 16.29 -26.52
C ALA A 359 5.97 17.05 -27.32
N ALA A 360 5.55 17.95 -28.21
CA ALA A 360 6.50 18.86 -28.88
C ALA A 360 7.11 19.86 -27.89
N SER A 361 6.32 20.31 -26.91
CA SER A 361 6.81 21.06 -25.76
C SER A 361 5.85 20.94 -24.59
N VAL A 362 6.37 21.02 -23.37
CA VAL A 362 5.57 21.09 -22.14
C VAL A 362 5.91 22.37 -21.41
N ALA A 363 4.90 23.19 -21.12
CA ALA A 363 5.01 24.31 -20.20
C ALA A 363 4.20 24.03 -18.94
N MET A 364 4.73 24.38 -17.78
CA MET A 364 4.07 24.26 -16.48
C MET A 364 3.83 25.63 -15.89
N VAL A 365 2.61 25.89 -15.42
CA VAL A 365 2.23 27.12 -14.73
C VAL A 365 1.93 26.81 -13.26
N GLY A 366 2.57 27.55 -12.35
CA GLY A 366 2.41 27.35 -10.91
C GLY A 366 2.37 28.66 -10.15
N THR A 367 1.50 28.73 -9.14
CA THR A 367 1.31 29.94 -8.32
C THR A 367 2.33 30.10 -7.20
N SER A 368 3.04 29.03 -6.84
CA SER A 368 4.16 29.06 -5.88
C SER A 368 5.47 29.41 -6.58
N ARG A 369 6.53 29.64 -5.80
CA ARG A 369 7.87 29.90 -6.34
C ARG A 369 8.51 28.63 -6.90
N PHE A 370 8.29 27.50 -6.24
CA PHE A 370 8.71 26.19 -6.72
C PHE A 370 7.57 25.17 -6.70
N PRO A 371 7.64 24.09 -7.51
CA PRO A 371 6.77 22.93 -7.35
C PRO A 371 6.83 22.37 -5.92
N TYR A 372 5.77 21.73 -5.46
CA TYR A 372 5.71 21.08 -4.14
C TYR A 372 6.03 21.94 -2.91
N GLU A 373 6.22 23.25 -3.04
CA GLU A 373 6.77 24.10 -1.97
C GLU A 373 6.04 23.94 -0.63
N ARG A 374 4.70 23.87 -0.67
CA ARG A 374 3.87 23.66 0.52
C ARG A 374 3.97 22.24 1.10
N SER A 375 4.21 21.23 0.27
CA SER A 375 4.13 19.81 0.65
C SER A 375 5.49 19.21 1.01
N LEU A 376 6.54 19.56 0.25
CA LEU A 376 7.89 19.01 0.35
C LEU A 376 8.96 20.07 0.67
N GLY A 377 8.61 21.36 0.64
CA GLY A 377 9.56 22.44 0.88
C GLY A 377 10.27 22.93 -0.39
N PRO A 378 10.85 24.15 -0.33
CA PRO A 378 11.36 24.85 -1.50
C PRO A 378 12.61 24.19 -2.10
N GLU A 379 13.48 23.56 -1.30
CA GLU A 379 14.71 22.92 -1.78
C GLU A 379 14.39 21.69 -2.65
N ILE A 380 13.49 20.83 -2.17
CA ILE A 380 13.02 19.66 -2.94
C ILE A 380 12.25 20.14 -4.18
N GLY A 381 11.39 21.15 -4.01
CA GLY A 381 10.66 21.79 -5.10
C GLY A 381 11.58 22.27 -6.23
N LYS A 382 12.59 23.07 -5.89
CA LYS A 382 13.60 23.58 -6.83
C LYS A 382 14.35 22.44 -7.52
N MET A 383 14.76 21.42 -6.78
CA MET A 383 15.46 20.27 -7.37
C MET A 383 14.59 19.51 -8.38
N THR A 384 13.31 19.28 -8.06
CA THR A 384 12.39 18.61 -8.99
C THR A 384 12.04 19.46 -10.21
N MET A 385 12.01 20.79 -10.06
CA MET A 385 11.86 21.71 -11.18
C MET A 385 13.07 21.59 -12.13
N GLN A 386 14.29 21.68 -11.60
CA GLN A 386 15.53 21.53 -12.39
C GLN A 386 15.59 20.17 -13.11
N MET A 387 15.14 19.09 -12.46
CA MET A 387 15.06 17.77 -13.09
C MET A 387 14.18 17.76 -14.35
N LEU A 388 13.04 18.46 -14.34
CA LEU A 388 12.14 18.51 -15.50
C LEU A 388 12.59 19.55 -16.53
N GLU A 389 13.23 20.65 -16.10
CA GLU A 389 13.87 21.60 -17.01
C GLU A 389 14.98 20.94 -17.85
N GLU A 390 15.76 20.03 -17.25
CA GLU A 390 16.72 19.17 -17.96
C GLU A 390 16.07 18.27 -19.02
N GLN A 391 14.74 18.08 -18.98
CA GLN A 391 13.95 17.35 -19.96
C GLN A 391 13.03 18.29 -20.77
N ASN A 392 13.46 19.53 -20.98
CA ASN A 392 12.79 20.54 -21.81
C ASN A 392 11.39 20.98 -21.32
N VAL A 393 11.03 20.72 -20.07
CA VAL A 393 9.82 21.30 -19.46
C VAL A 393 10.11 22.74 -19.07
N LYS A 394 9.31 23.68 -19.56
CA LYS A 394 9.45 25.11 -19.22
C LYS A 394 8.52 25.48 -18.08
N PHE A 395 9.03 26.18 -17.08
CA PHE A 395 8.24 26.58 -15.91
C PHE A 395 7.93 28.07 -15.89
N HIS A 396 6.68 28.39 -15.60
CA HIS A 396 6.13 29.72 -15.37
C HIS A 396 5.60 29.76 -13.93
N MET A 397 6.51 30.01 -12.99
CA MET A 397 6.24 30.01 -11.54
C MET A 397 5.90 31.43 -11.04
N ASN A 398 5.24 31.52 -9.89
CA ASN A 398 4.63 32.75 -9.36
C ASN A 398 3.66 33.40 -10.37
N ASP A 399 3.03 32.59 -11.22
CA ASP A 399 2.11 33.06 -12.24
C ASP A 399 0.82 32.24 -12.20
N GLU A 400 -0.23 32.79 -12.76
CA GLU A 400 -1.53 32.15 -12.84
C GLU A 400 -2.16 32.40 -14.20
N ILE A 401 -2.96 31.43 -14.64
CA ILE A 401 -3.75 31.56 -15.85
C ILE A 401 -4.87 32.58 -15.64
N THR A 402 -5.08 33.45 -16.63
CA THR A 402 -6.19 34.41 -16.66
C THR A 402 -7.20 34.09 -17.75
N GLU A 403 -6.77 33.55 -18.88
CA GLU A 403 -7.62 33.26 -20.04
C GLU A 403 -7.04 32.12 -20.88
N ILE A 404 -7.90 31.31 -21.48
CA ILE A 404 -7.55 30.41 -22.59
C ILE A 404 -8.21 30.97 -23.84
N ARG A 405 -7.42 31.24 -24.88
CA ARG A 405 -7.96 31.66 -26.17
C ARG A 405 -7.93 30.52 -27.14
N GLY A 406 -8.92 30.52 -28.02
CA GLY A 406 -9.11 29.46 -28.98
C GLY A 406 -9.45 29.95 -30.37
N GLU A 407 -9.26 29.07 -31.34
CA GLU A 407 -9.61 29.25 -32.74
C GLU A 407 -10.48 28.07 -33.16
N ASN A 408 -11.62 28.34 -33.82
CA ASN A 408 -12.60 27.31 -34.20
C ASN A 408 -13.04 26.40 -33.03
N GLY A 409 -13.15 26.96 -31.82
CA GLY A 409 -13.58 26.23 -30.61
C GLY A 409 -12.50 25.35 -29.97
N LYS A 410 -11.25 25.40 -30.45
CA LYS A 410 -10.12 24.63 -29.92
C LYS A 410 -9.10 25.55 -29.25
N VAL A 411 -8.40 25.06 -28.23
CA VAL A 411 -7.29 25.77 -27.58
C VAL A 411 -6.25 26.17 -28.63
N LYS A 412 -5.75 27.41 -28.52
CA LYS A 412 -4.63 27.94 -29.30
C LYS A 412 -3.54 28.56 -28.42
N GLU A 413 -3.95 29.26 -27.36
CA GLU A 413 -3.01 29.91 -26.44
C GLU A 413 -3.57 30.03 -25.03
N VAL A 414 -2.66 30.09 -24.06
CA VAL A 414 -2.91 30.34 -22.64
C VAL A 414 -2.32 31.70 -22.27
N VAL A 415 -3.13 32.58 -21.71
CA VAL A 415 -2.72 33.89 -21.23
C VAL A 415 -2.51 33.83 -19.73
N LEU A 416 -1.35 34.31 -19.30
CA LEU A 416 -0.98 34.38 -17.89
C LEU A 416 -1.21 35.79 -17.34
N LYS A 417 -1.27 35.90 -16.01
CA LYS A 417 -1.44 37.17 -15.30
C LYS A 417 -0.27 38.13 -15.54
N SER A 418 0.94 37.61 -15.76
CA SER A 418 2.09 38.40 -16.16
C SER A 418 1.94 39.09 -17.52
N GLY A 419 0.95 38.72 -18.33
CA GLY A 419 0.81 39.12 -19.74
C GLY A 419 1.55 38.19 -20.69
N THR A 420 2.28 37.18 -20.19
CA THR A 420 2.88 36.13 -21.01
C THR A 420 1.78 35.34 -21.73
N VAL A 421 1.99 35.07 -23.02
CA VAL A 421 1.10 34.24 -23.84
C VAL A 421 1.86 32.99 -24.26
N LEU A 422 1.29 31.81 -23.97
CA LEU A 422 1.86 30.51 -24.28
C LEU A 422 1.03 29.85 -25.38
N GLU A 423 1.64 29.52 -26.52
CA GLU A 423 0.98 28.69 -27.53
C GLU A 423 0.72 27.29 -26.97
N ALA A 424 -0.50 26.79 -27.16
CA ALA A 424 -0.96 25.53 -26.60
C ALA A 424 -2.00 24.86 -27.52
N ASP A 425 -1.84 23.56 -27.73
CA ASP A 425 -2.87 22.72 -28.35
C ASP A 425 -3.72 21.99 -27.30
N VAL A 426 -3.13 21.76 -26.12
CA VAL A 426 -3.73 21.03 -25.00
C VAL A 426 -3.41 21.75 -23.70
N VAL A 427 -4.43 21.94 -22.85
CA VAL A 427 -4.27 22.46 -21.48
C VAL A 427 -4.70 21.39 -20.50
N ILE A 428 -3.83 20.99 -19.57
CA ILE A 428 -4.15 19.99 -18.55
C ILE A 428 -4.22 20.69 -17.18
N ALA A 429 -5.35 20.57 -16.50
CA ALA A 429 -5.54 21.18 -15.19
C ALA A 429 -5.32 20.18 -14.04
N GLY A 430 -4.38 20.51 -13.16
CA GLY A 430 -3.99 19.76 -11.97
C GLY A 430 -3.98 20.63 -10.72
N ILE A 431 -5.05 21.43 -10.52
CA ILE A 431 -5.13 22.49 -9.49
C ILE A 431 -5.84 22.04 -8.19
N GLY A 432 -5.79 20.75 -7.89
CA GLY A 432 -6.41 20.14 -6.70
C GLY A 432 -7.73 19.45 -7.01
N VAL A 433 -8.42 19.03 -5.94
CA VAL A 433 -9.59 18.17 -6.01
C VAL A 433 -10.76 18.69 -5.16
N ILE A 434 -11.93 18.10 -5.35
CA ILE A 434 -13.17 18.38 -4.62
C ILE A 434 -13.77 17.03 -4.16
N PRO A 435 -14.11 16.84 -2.87
CA PRO A 435 -14.82 15.65 -2.41
C PRO A 435 -16.12 15.40 -3.17
N ASN A 436 -16.38 14.15 -3.54
CA ASN A 436 -17.62 13.75 -4.20
C ASN A 436 -18.68 13.43 -3.15
N SER A 437 -19.21 14.46 -2.51
CA SER A 437 -20.16 14.35 -1.39
C SER A 437 -21.49 15.08 -1.64
N ASP A 438 -21.65 15.73 -2.79
CA ASP A 438 -22.80 16.61 -3.07
C ASP A 438 -24.14 15.86 -3.00
N PHE A 439 -24.14 14.57 -3.34
CA PHE A 439 -25.30 13.67 -3.26
C PHE A 439 -25.78 13.38 -1.82
N LEU A 440 -25.00 13.78 -0.80
CA LEU A 440 -25.37 13.65 0.61
C LEU A 440 -26.20 14.83 1.12
N ALA A 441 -26.48 15.84 0.28
CA ALA A 441 -27.35 16.94 0.65
C ALA A 441 -28.72 16.40 1.15
N GLY A 442 -29.10 16.78 2.37
CA GLY A 442 -30.34 16.33 3.02
C GLY A 442 -30.28 14.93 3.67
N SER A 443 -29.13 14.25 3.67
CA SER A 443 -28.97 12.90 4.26
C SER A 443 -28.61 12.90 5.76
N GLU A 444 -28.47 14.08 6.39
CA GLU A 444 -27.99 14.25 7.78
C GLU A 444 -26.55 13.77 8.06
N VAL A 445 -25.85 13.18 7.08
CA VAL A 445 -24.43 12.85 7.21
C VAL A 445 -23.61 14.13 7.34
N GLU A 446 -22.84 14.24 8.41
CA GLU A 446 -22.02 15.41 8.70
C GLU A 446 -20.83 15.53 7.73
N LEU A 447 -20.64 16.76 7.23
CA LEU A 447 -19.54 17.14 6.35
C LEU A 447 -18.73 18.26 6.98
N ASP A 448 -17.41 18.28 6.75
CA ASP A 448 -16.56 19.39 7.16
C ASP A 448 -16.69 20.60 6.22
N SER A 449 -15.95 21.68 6.50
CA SER A 449 -15.98 22.90 5.70
C SER A 449 -15.53 22.71 4.25
N ARG A 450 -14.77 21.64 3.96
CA ARG A 450 -14.33 21.24 2.61
C ARG A 450 -15.28 20.24 1.95
N LYS A 451 -16.41 19.95 2.60
CA LYS A 451 -17.41 18.96 2.20
C LYS A 451 -16.92 17.50 2.28
N ALA A 452 -15.85 17.21 3.03
CA ALA A 452 -15.46 15.83 3.29
C ALA A 452 -16.33 15.21 4.40
N VAL A 453 -16.67 13.93 4.27
CA VAL A 453 -17.49 13.18 5.24
C VAL A 453 -16.74 13.00 6.54
N ILE A 454 -17.31 13.46 7.64
CA ILE A 454 -16.71 13.38 8.97
C ILE A 454 -16.91 11.96 9.51
N VAL A 455 -15.81 11.35 9.97
CA VAL A 455 -15.84 10.05 10.66
C VAL A 455 -15.10 10.08 11.99
N ASP A 456 -15.38 9.08 12.82
CA ASP A 456 -14.58 8.76 14.00
C ASP A 456 -13.40 7.83 13.65
N LYS A 457 -12.62 7.42 14.67
CA LYS A 457 -11.46 6.53 14.50
C LYS A 457 -11.80 5.11 14.02
N PHE A 458 -13.07 4.75 13.94
CA PHE A 458 -13.58 3.46 13.48
C PHE A 458 -14.23 3.57 12.08
N MET A 459 -14.05 4.71 11.40
CA MET A 459 -14.60 5.02 10.07
C MET A 459 -16.14 5.13 10.04
N ARG A 460 -16.78 5.33 11.20
CA ARG A 460 -18.23 5.53 11.33
C ARG A 460 -18.57 7.00 11.15
N THR A 461 -19.65 7.30 10.43
CA THR A 461 -20.21 8.67 10.41
C THR A 461 -21.05 8.92 11.66
N ASN A 462 -21.70 10.08 11.76
CA ASN A 462 -22.70 10.37 12.78
C ASN A 462 -24.00 9.57 12.60
N VAL A 463 -24.21 8.95 11.43
CA VAL A 463 -25.42 8.19 11.11
C VAL A 463 -25.18 6.70 11.29
N THR A 464 -26.09 6.01 11.99
CA THR A 464 -25.98 4.57 12.26
C THR A 464 -25.92 3.77 10.97
N ASP A 465 -25.06 2.74 10.95
CA ASP A 465 -24.83 1.86 9.80
C ASP A 465 -24.27 2.53 8.54
N VAL A 466 -23.86 3.80 8.63
CA VAL A 466 -23.19 4.54 7.55
C VAL A 466 -21.72 4.77 7.92
N PHE A 467 -20.84 4.40 7.00
CA PHE A 467 -19.39 4.50 7.12
C PHE A 467 -18.84 5.33 5.97
N SER A 468 -17.61 5.84 6.11
CA SER A 468 -16.91 6.50 5.00
C SER A 468 -15.42 6.17 5.00
N ALA A 469 -14.86 6.03 3.80
CA ALA A 469 -13.43 5.76 3.59
C ALA A 469 -12.92 6.37 2.26
N GLY A 470 -11.62 6.57 2.18
CA GLY A 470 -10.92 7.14 1.04
C GLY A 470 -10.91 8.67 1.04
N ASP A 471 -10.57 9.24 -0.12
CA ASP A 471 -10.32 10.69 -0.24
C ASP A 471 -11.53 11.58 0.10
N VAL A 472 -12.75 11.03 0.13
CA VAL A 472 -13.96 11.77 0.53
C VAL A 472 -14.05 11.98 2.05
N THR A 473 -13.16 11.36 2.84
CA THR A 473 -13.32 11.21 4.30
C THR A 473 -12.38 12.13 5.10
N SER A 474 -12.91 12.72 6.17
CA SER A 474 -12.21 13.54 7.16
C SER A 474 -12.15 12.78 8.49
N PHE A 475 -10.95 12.33 8.89
CA PHE A 475 -10.76 11.34 9.96
C PHE A 475 -9.71 11.80 10.99
N PRO A 476 -9.76 11.31 12.25
CA PRO A 476 -8.71 11.56 13.23
C PRO A 476 -7.44 10.76 12.91
N LEU A 477 -6.29 11.43 12.78
CA LEU A 477 -5.01 10.80 12.52
C LEU A 477 -4.24 10.54 13.81
N ALA A 478 -4.08 9.26 14.17
CA ALA A 478 -3.49 8.82 15.44
C ALA A 478 -2.09 9.42 15.71
N ILE A 479 -1.19 9.39 14.72
CA ILE A 479 0.18 9.92 14.85
C ILE A 479 0.24 11.45 15.06
N ARG A 480 -0.89 12.14 14.94
CA ARG A 480 -1.03 13.59 15.16
C ARG A 480 -1.98 13.88 16.34
N GLY A 481 -2.09 12.95 17.28
CA GLY A 481 -2.94 13.12 18.46
C GLY A 481 -4.42 13.25 18.10
N ASP A 482 -4.90 12.43 17.18
CA ASP A 482 -6.28 12.43 16.67
C ASP A 482 -6.69 13.75 16.00
N GLN A 483 -5.73 14.58 15.55
CA GLN A 483 -6.03 15.72 14.69
C GLN A 483 -6.87 15.27 13.49
N ARG A 484 -7.99 15.95 13.25
CA ARG A 484 -8.84 15.68 12.08
C ARG A 484 -8.15 16.15 10.80
N VAL A 485 -8.02 15.25 9.84
CA VAL A 485 -7.34 15.48 8.56
C VAL A 485 -8.11 14.82 7.41
N ASN A 486 -7.82 15.26 6.19
CA ASN A 486 -8.20 14.59 4.95
C ASN A 486 -6.92 14.31 4.17
N VAL A 487 -6.55 13.02 4.05
CA VAL A 487 -5.31 12.59 3.40
C VAL A 487 -5.70 11.84 2.12
N GLY A 488 -5.71 12.56 1.00
CA GLY A 488 -5.98 11.99 -0.32
C GLY A 488 -4.81 11.12 -0.79
N HIS A 489 -4.79 9.85 -0.37
CA HIS A 489 -3.71 8.93 -0.70
C HIS A 489 -4.19 7.48 -0.87
N TRP A 490 -3.52 6.78 -1.78
CA TRP A 490 -3.85 5.41 -2.18
C TRP A 490 -3.79 4.41 -1.02
N GLN A 491 -2.70 4.38 -0.25
CA GLN A 491 -2.58 3.54 0.94
C GLN A 491 -3.67 3.83 1.98
N MET A 492 -3.97 5.11 2.22
CA MET A 492 -4.96 5.51 3.23
C MET A 492 -6.36 5.06 2.83
N SER A 493 -6.71 5.18 1.56
CA SER A 493 -7.99 4.65 1.06
C SER A 493 -8.15 3.16 1.32
N LEU A 494 -7.11 2.36 1.06
CA LEU A 494 -7.13 0.91 1.31
C LEU A 494 -7.24 0.61 2.82
N ALA A 495 -6.43 1.25 3.65
CA ALA A 495 -6.44 1.08 5.11
C ALA A 495 -7.80 1.43 5.73
N GLN A 496 -8.39 2.55 5.32
CA GLN A 496 -9.70 2.98 5.79
C GLN A 496 -10.81 2.01 5.34
N GLY A 497 -10.75 1.48 4.11
CA GLY A 497 -11.67 0.44 3.64
C GLY A 497 -11.63 -0.82 4.50
N ARG A 498 -10.43 -1.29 4.88
CA ARG A 498 -10.25 -2.42 5.81
C ARG A 498 -10.85 -2.13 7.18
N VAL A 499 -10.54 -0.97 7.75
CA VAL A 499 -11.05 -0.57 9.08
C VAL A 499 -12.57 -0.46 9.06
N ALA A 500 -13.16 0.13 8.03
CA ALA A 500 -14.61 0.22 7.88
C ALA A 500 -15.26 -1.18 7.85
N ALA A 501 -14.74 -2.12 7.06
CA ALA A 501 -15.25 -3.49 7.00
C ALA A 501 -15.23 -4.21 8.35
N LEU A 502 -14.12 -4.10 9.10
CA LEU A 502 -14.03 -4.73 10.42
C LEU A 502 -15.06 -4.15 11.39
N ASN A 503 -15.31 -2.85 11.33
CA ASN A 503 -16.31 -2.20 12.19
C ASN A 503 -17.75 -2.45 11.73
N MET A 504 -18.02 -2.64 10.43
CA MET A 504 -19.31 -3.15 9.91
C MET A 504 -19.63 -4.52 10.52
N LEU A 505 -18.61 -5.37 10.67
CA LEU A 505 -18.70 -6.68 11.32
C LEU A 505 -18.66 -6.64 12.85
N LYS A 506 -18.76 -5.45 13.45
CA LYS A 506 -18.71 -5.25 14.90
C LYS A 506 -17.43 -5.80 15.54
N LYS A 507 -16.30 -5.73 14.82
CA LYS A 507 -14.94 -6.01 15.33
C LYS A 507 -14.20 -4.68 15.54
N PRO A 508 -14.25 -4.08 16.74
CA PRO A 508 -13.77 -2.72 16.98
C PRO A 508 -12.30 -2.56 16.58
N THR A 509 -12.04 -1.79 15.53
CA THR A 509 -10.70 -1.59 14.97
C THR A 509 -10.49 -0.10 14.71
N LYS A 510 -9.40 0.48 15.21
CA LYS A 510 -9.08 1.89 14.97
C LYS A 510 -8.24 2.04 13.70
N ILE A 511 -8.33 3.20 13.05
CA ILE A 511 -7.35 3.62 12.06
C ILE A 511 -6.06 4.08 12.76
N GLU A 512 -4.99 3.31 12.60
CA GLU A 512 -3.67 3.59 13.19
C GLU A 512 -2.55 3.62 12.13
N SER A 513 -2.92 3.45 10.84
CA SER A 513 -1.98 3.44 9.73
C SER A 513 -1.22 4.77 9.62
N VAL A 514 0.11 4.67 9.58
CA VAL A 514 1.00 5.79 9.26
C VAL A 514 0.91 6.07 7.76
N PRO A 515 0.62 7.31 7.32
CA PRO A 515 0.61 7.63 5.91
C PRO A 515 2.00 7.41 5.31
N PHE A 516 2.03 6.75 4.15
CA PHE A 516 3.21 6.46 3.36
C PHE A 516 2.86 6.65 1.90
N PHE A 517 3.60 7.49 1.19
CA PHE A 517 3.35 7.78 -0.22
C PHE A 517 4.62 7.88 -1.05
N TRP A 518 4.42 7.91 -2.37
CA TRP A 518 5.50 8.11 -3.32
C TRP A 518 5.03 8.90 -4.52
N THR A 519 5.97 9.61 -5.14
CA THR A 519 5.82 10.16 -6.49
C THR A 519 7.02 9.74 -7.33
N VAL A 520 6.84 9.68 -8.64
CA VAL A 520 7.88 9.29 -9.60
C VAL A 520 7.98 10.35 -10.68
N LEU A 521 9.17 10.92 -10.83
CA LEU A 521 9.51 11.87 -11.89
C LEU A 521 10.74 11.33 -12.61
N LEU A 522 10.64 11.11 -13.93
CA LEU A 522 11.75 10.62 -14.76
C LEU A 522 12.42 9.35 -14.21
N GLY A 523 11.63 8.41 -13.71
CA GLY A 523 12.10 7.17 -13.09
C GLY A 523 12.72 7.32 -11.69
N LYS A 524 12.89 8.55 -11.17
CA LYS A 524 13.36 8.80 -9.80
C LYS A 524 12.16 8.94 -8.88
N SER A 525 12.25 8.36 -7.68
CA SER A 525 11.15 8.38 -6.73
C SER A 525 11.47 9.18 -5.48
N ILE A 526 10.52 10.01 -5.07
CA ILE A 526 10.48 10.59 -3.73
C ILE A 526 9.54 9.74 -2.90
N ARG A 527 10.03 9.24 -1.77
CA ARG A 527 9.24 8.54 -0.75
C ARG A 527 8.87 9.51 0.34
N TYR A 528 7.74 9.30 1.00
CA TYR A 528 7.31 10.12 2.13
C TYR A 528 6.57 9.29 3.16
N THR A 529 6.75 9.62 4.45
CA THR A 529 5.93 9.09 5.53
C THR A 529 5.52 10.17 6.54
N GLY A 530 4.43 9.95 7.26
CA GLY A 530 3.89 10.84 8.28
C GLY A 530 2.90 11.86 7.72
N TYR A 531 2.74 12.98 8.42
CA TYR A 531 1.87 14.07 7.99
C TYR A 531 2.49 15.40 8.38
N GLY A 532 3.07 16.08 7.39
CA GLY A 532 3.87 17.28 7.58
C GLY A 532 3.09 18.58 7.60
N GLU A 533 1.76 18.60 7.42
CA GLU A 533 1.02 19.87 7.38
C GLU A 533 1.26 20.69 8.67
N GLY A 534 1.68 21.94 8.46
CA GLY A 534 2.08 22.87 9.51
C GLY A 534 3.50 22.67 10.06
N TYR A 535 4.40 21.97 9.36
CA TYR A 535 5.82 21.95 9.70
C TYR A 535 6.42 23.36 9.63
N THR A 536 7.46 23.62 10.43
CA THR A 536 8.13 24.92 10.52
C THR A 536 9.58 24.86 10.09
N GLU A 537 10.18 23.68 10.04
CA GLU A 537 11.59 23.47 9.71
C GLU A 537 11.77 22.13 8.98
N ILE A 538 12.78 22.08 8.11
CA ILE A 538 13.23 20.86 7.46
C ILE A 538 14.70 20.64 7.81
N ILE A 539 15.03 19.46 8.30
CA ILE A 539 16.42 19.04 8.52
C ILE A 539 16.78 18.03 7.44
N PHE A 540 17.82 18.33 6.67
CA PHE A 540 18.31 17.47 5.61
C PHE A 540 19.52 16.64 6.05
N LYS A 541 19.56 15.40 5.56
CA LYS A 541 20.72 14.52 5.56
C LYS A 541 21.05 14.18 4.11
N GLY A 542 22.33 14.20 3.76
CA GLY A 542 22.76 14.19 2.36
C GLY A 542 22.57 15.55 1.69
N LYS A 543 22.42 15.53 0.36
CA LYS A 543 22.44 16.73 -0.48
C LYS A 543 21.30 16.69 -1.49
N VAL A 544 20.46 17.72 -1.43
CA VAL A 544 19.24 17.81 -2.26
C VAL A 544 19.61 18.03 -3.73
N ASP A 545 20.59 18.90 -4.00
CA ASP A 545 21.13 19.16 -5.35
C ASP A 545 21.77 17.93 -6.00
N GLU A 546 22.40 17.05 -5.21
CA GLU A 546 22.89 15.73 -5.66
C GLU A 546 21.78 14.67 -5.79
N ARG A 547 20.50 15.04 -5.55
CA ARG A 547 19.33 14.14 -5.64
C ARG A 547 19.43 12.91 -4.72
N LYS A 548 20.14 13.07 -3.60
CA LYS A 548 20.38 12.04 -2.61
C LYS A 548 20.21 12.63 -1.22
N PHE A 549 19.01 12.54 -0.69
CA PHE A 549 18.67 13.17 0.59
C PHE A 549 17.64 12.39 1.39
N LEU A 550 17.66 12.63 2.69
CA LEU A 550 16.59 12.38 3.64
C LEU A 550 16.22 13.72 4.29
N ALA A 551 14.94 14.06 4.29
CA ALA A 551 14.40 15.30 4.83
C ALA A 551 13.46 14.96 5.99
N PHE A 552 13.71 15.51 7.17
CA PHE A 552 12.82 15.41 8.33
C PHE A 552 12.03 16.71 8.47
N TYR A 553 10.70 16.63 8.53
CA TYR A 553 9.83 17.78 8.74
C TYR A 553 9.53 17.92 10.22
N ILE A 554 9.84 19.08 10.78
CA ILE A 554 9.75 19.36 12.22
C ILE A 554 8.55 20.26 12.51
N LYS A 555 7.81 19.92 13.57
CA LYS A 555 6.80 20.77 14.18
C LYS A 555 6.90 20.63 15.70
N ASP A 556 7.02 21.73 16.43
CA ASP A 556 7.07 21.76 17.90
C ASP A 556 8.09 20.75 18.49
N GLU A 557 9.33 20.75 17.97
CA GLU A 557 10.44 19.85 18.36
C GLU A 557 10.22 18.35 18.04
N VAL A 558 9.17 18.01 17.28
CA VAL A 558 8.84 16.64 16.88
C VAL A 558 9.00 16.46 15.36
N VAL A 559 9.57 15.33 14.95
CA VAL A 559 9.56 14.90 13.54
C VAL A 559 8.16 14.40 13.21
N VAL A 560 7.41 15.17 12.42
CA VAL A 560 6.02 14.85 12.04
C VAL A 560 5.90 14.14 10.69
N ALA A 561 6.95 14.21 9.88
CA ALA A 561 7.05 13.50 8.61
C ALA A 561 8.51 13.36 8.18
N ALA A 562 8.75 12.52 7.17
CA ALA A 562 10.01 12.51 6.43
C ALA A 562 9.80 12.26 4.94
N ALA A 563 10.74 12.72 4.12
CA ALA A 563 10.80 12.42 2.69
C ALA A 563 12.22 12.03 2.29
N SER A 564 12.38 11.19 1.26
CA SER A 564 13.69 10.84 0.74
C SER A 564 13.71 10.62 -0.76
N MET A 565 14.88 10.84 -1.36
CA MET A 565 15.24 10.36 -2.69
C MET A 565 16.61 9.68 -2.59
N MET A 566 16.73 8.46 -3.14
CA MET A 566 17.98 7.67 -3.14
C MET A 566 18.59 7.49 -1.73
N PHE A 567 17.74 7.41 -0.70
CA PHE A 567 18.11 7.22 0.71
C PHE A 567 17.28 6.09 1.34
N ASP A 568 16.99 5.05 0.55
CA ASP A 568 16.25 3.89 1.03
C ASP A 568 17.13 3.04 1.97
N PRO A 569 16.56 2.40 3.01
CA PRO A 569 15.13 2.34 3.34
C PRO A 569 14.67 3.34 4.42
N ALA A 570 15.36 4.47 4.62
CA ALA A 570 15.16 5.33 5.80
C ALA A 570 13.70 5.77 6.06
N VAL A 571 12.95 6.13 5.01
CA VAL A 571 11.54 6.54 5.16
C VAL A 571 10.64 5.36 5.52
N ALA A 572 10.88 4.17 4.95
CA ALA A 572 10.17 2.94 5.35
C ALA A 572 10.48 2.58 6.80
N ARG A 573 11.72 2.76 7.22
CA ARG A 573 12.14 2.53 8.59
C ARG A 573 11.45 3.47 9.57
N LEU A 574 11.46 4.77 9.29
CA LEU A 574 10.76 5.74 10.12
C LEU A 574 9.26 5.46 10.21
N ALA A 575 8.63 5.05 9.10
CA ALA A 575 7.22 4.70 9.07
C ALA A 575 6.88 3.52 10.00
N GLU A 576 7.69 2.47 10.01
CA GLU A 576 7.50 1.34 10.94
C GLU A 576 7.67 1.76 12.39
N LEU A 577 8.70 2.55 12.70
CA LEU A 577 8.91 2.98 14.08
C LEU A 577 7.78 3.90 14.56
N MET A 578 7.30 4.82 13.72
CA MET A 578 6.10 5.63 13.99
C MET A 578 4.86 4.75 14.22
N ALA A 579 4.69 3.66 13.47
CA ALA A 579 3.57 2.74 13.63
C ALA A 579 3.61 2.01 14.98
N THR A 580 4.78 1.84 15.58
CA THR A 580 4.93 1.31 16.95
C THR A 580 4.67 2.35 18.05
N GLY A 581 4.26 3.58 17.69
CA GLY A 581 3.99 4.67 18.63
C GLY A 581 5.23 5.46 19.07
N GLN A 582 6.40 5.24 18.44
CA GLN A 582 7.59 6.01 18.75
C GLN A 582 7.46 7.45 18.25
N ILE A 583 7.87 8.40 19.09
CA ILE A 583 7.91 9.83 18.78
C ILE A 583 9.37 10.25 18.65
N PHE A 584 9.69 10.84 17.50
CA PHE A 584 11.05 11.29 17.19
C PHE A 584 11.21 12.79 17.45
N LYS A 585 12.32 13.17 18.08
CA LYS A 585 12.62 14.56 18.41
C LYS A 585 13.55 15.20 17.38
N LYS A 586 13.47 16.52 17.25
CA LYS A 586 14.34 17.33 16.40
C LYS A 586 15.82 17.00 16.62
N ALA A 587 16.26 16.84 17.87
CA ALA A 587 17.64 16.47 18.20
C ALA A 587 18.12 15.19 17.49
N GLN A 588 17.25 14.18 17.32
CA GLN A 588 17.59 12.96 16.59
C GLN A 588 17.74 13.22 15.09
N ALA A 589 16.88 14.07 14.51
CA ALA A 589 17.00 14.49 13.11
C ALA A 589 18.28 15.31 12.86
N GLN A 590 18.75 16.07 13.86
CA GLN A 590 19.98 16.86 13.78
C GLN A 590 21.25 16.00 13.88
N ALA A 591 21.21 14.89 14.62
CA ALA A 591 22.36 14.01 14.80
C ALA A 591 22.94 13.52 13.46
N ASP A 592 24.26 13.60 13.28
CA ASP A 592 24.94 13.07 12.09
C ASP A 592 24.90 11.55 12.05
N ASP A 593 24.96 10.92 13.23
CA ASP A 593 24.72 9.50 13.39
C ASP A 593 23.21 9.18 13.31
N LEU A 594 22.84 8.44 12.27
CA LEU A 594 21.48 7.94 12.05
C LEU A 594 21.30 6.49 12.54
N SER A 595 22.21 5.97 13.38
CA SER A 595 22.11 4.63 13.97
C SER A 595 20.79 4.38 14.71
N TRP A 596 20.16 5.44 15.22
CA TRP A 596 18.82 5.39 15.85
C TRP A 596 17.71 4.99 14.87
N LEU A 597 17.90 5.19 13.56
CA LEU A 597 16.98 4.63 12.57
C LEU A 597 17.13 3.11 12.51
N GLN A 598 18.24 2.51 12.93
CA GLN A 598 18.48 1.06 12.87
C GLN A 598 18.34 0.53 11.42
N MET A 599 19.04 1.18 10.49
CA MET A 599 19.06 0.84 9.05
C MET A 599 20.02 -0.30 8.74
#